data_AF-A0A2D6WAV3-F1
#
_entry.id   AF-A0A2D6WAV3-F1
#
_cell.length_a   1.000
_cell.length_b   1.000
_cell.length_c   1.000
_cell.angle_alpha   90.00
_cell.angle_beta   90.00
_cell.angle_gamma   90.00
#
_symmetry.space_group_name_H-M   'P 1'
#
loop_
_entity.id
_entity.type
_entity.pdbx_description
1 polymer ?
#
loop_
_entity_poly.entity_id
_entity_poly.type
_entity_poly.pdbx_seq_one_letter_code
_entity_poly.pdbx_strand_id
1 'polypeptide(L)' 'LFRWFALRHRFAGVRLTKSEVKAQVDDVRLMTKGELKKIFPGCNIITERFFFIPKSYIVFRRGKE' A
#
# COMPACT_ATOMS: atom_id res chain seq x y z
N LEU A 1 0.91 -3.99 -16.50
CA LEU A 1 -0.25 -3.20 -16.99
C LEU A 1 -0.58 -1.98 -16.10
N PHE A 2 -0.74 -2.10 -14.77
CA PHE A 2 -1.11 -0.97 -13.89
C PHE A 2 -0.16 0.26 -13.88
N ARG A 3 1.15 0.07 -14.15
CA ARG A 3 2.14 1.19 -14.17
C ARG A 3 1.98 2.14 -15.35
N TRP A 4 1.58 1.63 -16.52
CA TRP A 4 1.38 2.47 -17.71
C TRP A 4 0.11 3.32 -17.60
N PHE A 5 -0.93 2.81 -16.93
CA PHE A 5 -2.16 3.55 -16.68
C PHE A 5 -1.95 4.76 -15.76
N ALA A 6 -1.15 4.60 -14.70
CA ALA A 6 -0.81 5.69 -13.77
C ALA A 6 0.03 6.81 -14.43
N LEU A 7 0.98 6.44 -15.29
CA LEU A 7 1.73 7.40 -16.12
C LEU A 7 0.82 8.13 -17.10
N ARG A 8 -0.12 7.43 -17.76
CA ARG A 8 -1.08 8.02 -18.68
C ARG A 8 -2.04 9.00 -17.96
N HIS A 9 -2.45 8.72 -16.72
CA HIS A 9 -3.23 9.67 -15.90
C HIS A 9 -2.45 10.94 -15.54
N ARG A 10 -1.14 10.81 -15.29
CA ARG A 10 -0.24 11.95 -15.01
C ARG A 10 -0.03 12.84 -16.23
N PHE A 11 -0.02 12.26 -17.44
CA PHE A 11 0.03 13.00 -18.70
C PHE A 11 -1.34 13.53 -19.18
N ALA A 12 -2.45 12.91 -18.76
CA ALA A 12 -3.80 13.31 -19.14
C ALA A 12 -4.39 14.48 -18.32
N GLY A 13 -3.60 15.12 -17.45
CA GLY A 13 -4.02 16.35 -16.75
C GLY A 13 -5.20 16.18 -15.79
N VAL A 14 -5.45 14.95 -15.31
CA VAL A 14 -6.49 14.68 -14.32
C VAL A 14 -6.06 15.30 -12.99
N ARG A 15 -6.44 16.56 -12.78
CA ARG A 15 -6.31 17.28 -11.51
C ARG A 15 -7.42 16.81 -10.60
N LEU A 16 -7.23 15.66 -9.95
CA LEU A 16 -8.06 15.28 -8.80
C LEU A 16 -8.03 16.42 -7.80
N THR A 17 -9.21 16.92 -7.43
CA THR A 17 -9.33 17.96 -6.42
C THR A 17 -8.90 17.39 -5.08
N LYS A 18 -8.33 18.23 -4.20
CA LYS A 18 -7.83 17.82 -2.87
C LYS A 18 -8.88 17.03 -2.07
N SER A 19 -10.15 17.33 -2.29
CA SER A 19 -11.33 16.66 -1.73
C SER A 19 -11.49 15.21 -2.20
N GLU A 20 -11.32 14.93 -3.50
CA GLU A 20 -11.46 13.59 -4.06
C GLU A 20 -10.30 12.68 -3.61
N VAL A 21 -9.09 13.23 -3.54
CA VAL A 21 -7.92 12.52 -2.98
C VAL A 21 -8.15 12.21 -1.50
N LYS A 22 -8.72 13.14 -0.74
CA LYS A 22 -9.00 12.93 0.68
C LYS A 22 -10.04 11.83 0.89
N ALA A 23 -11.14 11.83 0.12
CA ALA A 23 -12.16 10.78 0.19
C ALA A 23 -11.60 9.40 -0.16
N GLN A 24 -10.74 9.31 -1.19
CA GLN A 24 -10.12 8.05 -1.57
C GLN A 24 -9.09 7.55 -0.55
N VAL A 25 -8.42 8.46 0.18
CA VAL A 25 -7.49 8.12 1.27
C VAL A 25 -8.23 7.81 2.57
N ASP A 26 -9.38 8.43 2.83
CA ASP A 26 -10.22 8.14 4.01
C ASP A 26 -10.80 6.71 3.93
N ASP A 27 -11.21 6.25 2.75
CA ASP A 27 -11.63 4.86 2.54
C ASP A 27 -10.46 3.86 2.65
N VAL A 28 -9.25 4.28 2.31
CA VAL A 28 -8.05 3.44 2.32
C VAL A 28 -7.15 3.82 3.49
N ARG A 29 -7.45 3.26 4.67
CA ARG A 29 -6.60 3.43 5.86
C ARG A 29 -5.19 2.87 5.60
N LEU A 30 -4.23 3.78 5.38
CA LEU A 30 -2.82 3.44 5.30
C LEU A 30 -2.29 3.09 6.69
N MET A 31 -1.72 1.90 6.83
CA MET A 31 -1.15 1.42 8.09
C MET A 31 0.36 1.46 8.06
N THR A 32 0.96 1.88 9.16
CA THR A 32 2.40 1.73 9.37
C THR A 32 2.76 0.28 9.67
N LYS A 33 4.03 -0.09 9.48
CA LYS A 33 4.55 -1.42 9.85
C LYS A 33 4.33 -1.73 11.35
N GLY A 34 4.40 -0.71 12.21
CA GLY A 34 4.17 -0.85 13.65
C GLY A 34 2.71 -1.18 13.98
N GLU A 35 1.76 -0.51 13.33
CA GLU A 35 0.32 -0.84 13.45
C GLU A 35 0.01 -2.23 12.91
N LEU A 36 0.62 -2.61 11.78
CA LEU A 36 0.45 -3.95 11.21
C LEU A 36 0.91 -5.05 12.17
N LYS A 37 2.00 -4.82 12.92
CA LYS A 37 2.48 -5.74 13.97
C LYS A 37 1.53 -5.84 15.16
N LYS A 38 0.83 -4.75 15.51
CA LYS A 38 -0.18 -4.75 16.58
C LYS A 38 -1.42 -5.56 16.18
N ILE A 39 -1.82 -5.48 14.92
CA ILE A 39 -3.01 -6.20 14.39
C ILE A 39 -2.73 -7.70 14.23
N PHE A 40 -1.51 -8.08 13.82
CA PHE A 40 -1.13 -9.48 13.59
C PHE A 40 0.01 -9.94 14.51
N PRO A 41 -0.26 -10.11 15.83
CA PRO A 41 0.74 -10.59 16.77
C PRO A 41 1.17 -12.03 16.43
N GLY A 42 2.48 -12.30 16.50
CA GLY A 42 3.05 -13.63 16.24
C GLY A 42 3.14 -14.01 14.75
N CYS A 43 2.75 -13.13 13.83
CA CYS A 43 2.95 -13.32 12.39
C CYS A 43 4.27 -12.69 11.93
N ASN A 44 4.86 -13.27 10.88
CA ASN A 44 6.04 -12.70 10.25
C ASN A 44 5.61 -11.66 9.21
N ILE A 45 6.34 -10.54 9.14
CA ILE A 45 6.05 -9.44 8.21
C ILE A 45 7.24 -9.28 7.26
N ILE A 46 7.05 -9.62 5.99
CA ILE A 46 8.02 -9.35 4.91
C ILE A 46 7.69 -7.98 4.30
N THR A 47 8.73 -7.19 4.03
CA THR A 47 8.60 -5.92 3.30
C THR A 47 9.01 -6.15 1.85
N GLU A 48 8.05 -6.13 0.94
CA GLU A 48 8.34 -6.26 -0.48
C GLU A 48 8.82 -4.90 -1.00
N ARG A 49 10.05 -4.88 -1.53
CA ARG A 49 10.65 -3.68 -2.10
C ARG A 49 10.60 -3.77 -3.61
N PHE A 50 10.03 -2.76 -4.24
CA PHE A 50 10.14 -2.58 -5.68
C PHE A 50 11.12 -1.45 -5.95
N PHE A 51 12.23 -1.76 -6.61
CA PHE A 51 13.27 -0.77 -6.93
C PHE A 51 13.73 0.03 -5.70
N PHE A 52 14.07 -0.71 -4.63
CA PHE A 52 14.47 -0.19 -3.30
C PHE A 52 13.38 0.55 -2.50
N ILE A 53 12.22 0.86 -3.09
CA ILE A 53 11.13 1.51 -2.38
C ILE A 53 10.24 0.43 -1.74
N PRO A 54 9.98 0.49 -0.41
CA PRO A 54 9.02 -0.40 0.23
C PRO A 54 7.63 -0.18 -0.39
N LYS A 55 7.14 -1.18 -1.12
CA LYS A 55 5.90 -1.11 -1.88
C LYS A 55 4.73 -1.68 -1.11
N SER A 56 4.96 -2.80 -0.43
CA SER A 56 3.92 -3.52 0.32
C SER A 56 4.51 -4.27 1.52
N TYR A 57 3.66 -4.55 2.49
CA TYR A 57 3.97 -5.41 3.62
C TYR A 57 3.11 -6.67 3.51
N ILE A 58 3.75 -7.85 3.59
CA ILE A 58 3.09 -9.15 3.50
C ILE A 58 3.16 -9.79 4.89
N VAL A 59 1.99 -10.12 5.45
CA VAL A 59 1.86 -10.80 6.73
C VAL A 59 1.59 -12.27 6.47
N PHE A 60 2.37 -13.16 7.08
CA PHE A 60 2.17 -14.60 6.97
C PHE A 60 2.41 -15.29 8.31
N ARG A 61 1.63 -16.34 8.55
CA ARG A 61 1.77 -17.24 9.71
C ARG A 61 2.42 -18.52 9.22
N ARG A 62 3.54 -18.91 9.83
CA ARG A 62 4.14 -20.23 9.57
C ARG A 62 3.18 -21.26 10.18
N GLY A 63 2.52 -22.06 9.35
CA GLY A 63 1.84 -23.27 9.81
C GLY A 63 2.88 -24.20 10.43
N LYS A 64 2.53 -24.94 11.48
CA LYS A 64 3.36 -26.03 11.99
C LYS A 64 3.38 -27.12 10.91
N GLU A 65 4.55 -27.36 10.32
CA GLU A 65 4.86 -28.65 9.67
C GLU A 65 5.07 -29.71 10.76
#